data_AF-A0A6V8NQW8-F1
#
_entry.id   AF-A0A6V8NQW8-F1
#
_cell.length_a   1.000
_cell.length_b   1.000
_cell.length_c   1.000
_cell.angle_alpha   90.00
_cell.angle_beta   90.00
_cell.angle_gamma   90.00
#
_symmetry.space_group_name_H-M   'P 1'
#
loop_
_entity.id
_entity.type
_entity.pdbx_description
1 polymer ?
#
loop_
_entity_poly.entity_id
_entity_poly.type
_entity_poly.pdbx_seq_one_letter_code
_entity_poly.pdbx_strand_id
1 'polypeptide(L)' 'MQQVEAIKSEFHRVRAERTVVALTKNGLKARYMEKNEDAVKAALELIPPDAIVGCTGSFSIRQLGLVEMLEKRGN' A
#
# COMPACT_ATOMS: atom_id res chain seq x y z
N MET A 1 -17.31 -20.62 10.62
CA MET A 1 -16.48 -20.02 9.55
C MET A 1 -16.28 -18.52 9.72
N GLN A 2 -17.33 -17.70 9.93
CA GLN A 2 -17.20 -16.24 10.07
C GLN A 2 -16.30 -15.77 11.23
N GLN A 3 -16.31 -16.47 12.36
CA GLN A 3 -15.51 -16.11 13.54
C GLN A 3 -13.99 -16.24 13.31
N VAL A 4 -13.57 -17.20 12.48
CA VAL A 4 -12.15 -17.42 12.16
C VAL A 4 -11.61 -16.30 11.26
N GLU A 5 -12.42 -15.83 10.31
CA GLU A 5 -12.01 -14.77 9.39
C GLU A 5 -11.88 -13.42 10.10
N ALA A 6 -12.80 -13.11 11.02
CA ALA A 6 -12.70 -11.91 11.86
C ALA A 6 -11.41 -11.89 12.69
N ILE A 7 -11.04 -13.04 13.28
CA ILE A 7 -9.79 -13.16 14.06
C ILE A 7 -8.55 -12.97 13.17
N LYS A 8 -8.56 -13.52 11.95
CA LYS A 8 -7.46 -13.33 10.99
C LYS A 8 -7.30 -11.87 10.59
N SER A 9 -8.40 -11.21 10.22
CA SER A 9 -8.38 -9.79 9.84
C SER A 9 -7.83 -8.93 10.98
N GLU A 10 -8.30 -9.16 12.21
CA GLU A 10 -7.81 -8.46 13.40
C GLU A 10 -6.31 -8.68 13.63
N PHE A 11 -5.85 -9.92 13.50
CA PHE A 11 -4.43 -10.26 13.63
C PHE A 11 -3.57 -9.54 12.58
N HIS A 12 -4.02 -9.47 11.33
CA HIS A 12 -3.33 -8.74 10.27
C HIS A 12 -3.30 -7.24 10.53
N ARG A 13 -4.42 -6.65 10.97
CA ARG A 13 -4.51 -5.23 11.32
C ARG A 13 -3.49 -4.85 12.38
N VAL A 14 -3.48 -5.55 13.53
CA VAL A 14 -2.55 -5.26 14.63
C VAL A 14 -1.07 -5.35 14.18
N ARG A 15 -0.73 -6.33 13.32
CA ARG A 15 0.62 -6.46 12.78
C ARG A 15 0.98 -5.33 11.82
N ALA A 16 0.04 -4.91 10.97
CA ALA A 16 0.24 -3.81 10.05
C ALA A 16 0.43 -2.48 10.79
N GLU A 17 -0.38 -2.21 11.82
CA GLU A 17 -0.25 -1.01 12.66
C GLU A 17 1.12 -0.95 13.35
N ARG A 18 1.59 -2.08 13.92
CA ARG A 18 2.95 -2.17 14.49
C ARG A 18 4.03 -1.87 13.45
N THR A 19 3.83 -2.34 12.22
CA THR A 19 4.74 -2.10 11.11
C THR A 19 4.76 -0.61 10.74
N VAL A 20 3.60 0.04 10.66
CA VAL A 20 3.49 1.48 10.40
C VAL A 20 4.23 2.28 11.47
N VAL A 21 4.08 1.94 12.75
CA VAL A 21 4.81 2.60 13.85
C VAL A 21 6.32 2.44 13.68
N ALA A 22 6.79 1.23 13.37
CA ALA A 22 8.22 0.97 13.17
C ALA A 22 8.78 1.72 11.95
N LEU A 23 8.07 1.73 10.82
CA LEU A 23 8.48 2.49 9.62
C LEU A 23 8.52 3.99 9.90
N THR A 24 7.50 4.52 10.58
CA THR A 24 7.41 5.93 10.96
C THR A 24 8.56 6.34 11.88
N LYS A 25 8.92 5.49 12.85
CA LYS A 25 10.08 5.71 13.73
C LYS A 25 11.40 5.79 12.95
N ASN A 26 11.50 5.11 11.80
CA ASN A 26 12.66 5.15 10.91
C ASN A 26 12.59 6.28 9.85
N GLY A 27 11.68 7.25 10.03
CA GLY A 27 11.57 8.42 9.14
C GLY A 27 10.79 8.18 7.85
N LEU A 28 10.16 7.01 7.69
CA LEU A 28 9.34 6.68 6.53
C LEU A 28 7.88 7.13 6.77
N LYS A 29 7.25 7.74 5.76
CA LYS A 29 5.80 8.02 5.82
C LYS A 29 5.04 6.75 5.47
N ALA A 30 4.44 6.10 6.46
CA ALA A 30 3.67 4.87 6.28
C ALA A 30 2.21 5.05 6.71
N ARG A 31 1.30 4.34 6.03
CA ARG A 31 -0.13 4.27 6.37
C ARG A 31 -0.62 2.84 6.14
N TYR A 32 -1.55 2.39 6.97
CA TYR A 32 -2.25 1.12 6.76
C TYR A 32 -3.60 1.37 6.07
N MET A 33 -3.92 0.53 5.10
CA MET A 33 -5.22 0.48 4.42
C MET A 33 -5.73 -0.96 4.47
N GLU A 34 -7.02 -1.15 4.77
CA GLU A 34 -7.62 -2.48 4.87
C GLU A 34 -7.86 -3.10 3.49
N LYS A 35 -8.17 -2.27 2.48
CA LYS A 35 -8.43 -2.71 1.11
C LYS A 35 -7.31 -2.31 0.15
N ASN A 36 -7.05 -3.19 -0.81
CA ASN A 36 -6.08 -2.97 -1.87
C ASN A 36 -6.40 -1.73 -2.72
N GLU A 37 -7.67 -1.51 -3.03
CA GLU A 37 -8.14 -0.36 -3.83
C GLU A 37 -7.83 0.97 -3.16
N ASP A 38 -8.04 1.05 -1.84
CA ASP A 38 -7.75 2.25 -1.04
C ASP A 38 -6.24 2.53 -1.01
N ALA A 39 -5.41 1.49 -0.94
CA ALA A 39 -3.95 1.62 -1.00
C ALA A 39 -3.48 2.15 -2.37
N VAL A 40 -4.01 1.63 -3.47
CA VAL A 40 -3.68 2.07 -4.83
C VAL A 40 -4.10 3.52 -5.04
N LYS A 41 -5.33 3.88 -4.63
CA LYS A 41 -5.83 5.25 -4.73
C LYS A 41 -4.94 6.23 -3.96
N ALA A 42 -4.63 5.92 -2.70
CA ALA A 42 -3.77 6.76 -1.88
C ALA A 42 -2.35 6.91 -2.45
N ALA A 43 -1.81 5.85 -3.07
CA ALA A 43 -0.52 5.92 -3.74
C ALA A 43 -0.55 6.85 -4.96
N LEU A 44 -1.60 6.77 -5.79
CA LEU A 44 -1.75 7.62 -6.97
C LEU A 44 -1.97 9.10 -6.60
N GLU A 45 -2.73 9.37 -5.53
CA GLU A 45 -2.95 10.73 -5.00
C GLU A 45 -1.66 11.35 -4.45
N LEU A 46 -0.75 10.53 -3.92
CA LEU A 46 0.52 10.99 -3.37
C LEU A 46 1.53 11.37 -4.46
N ILE A 47 1.45 10.73 -5.63
CA ILE A 47 2.40 10.91 -6.73
C ILE A 47 1.95 12.08 -7.62
N PRO A 48 2.76 13.17 -7.71
CA PRO A 48 2.50 14.24 -8.66
C PRO A 48 2.48 13.73 -10.11
N PRO A 49 1.64 14.30 -10.99
CA PRO A 49 1.48 13.81 -12.36
C PRO A 49 2.73 13.94 -13.24
N ASP A 50 3.67 14.80 -12.87
CA ASP A 50 4.93 15.10 -13.56
C ASP A 50 6.14 14.40 -12.92
N ALA A 51 5.92 13.59 -11.89
CA ALA A 51 7.00 12.90 -11.18
C ALA A 51 7.44 11.63 -11.94
N ILE A 52 8.74 11.47 -12.14
CA ILE A 52 9.33 10.23 -12.65
C ILE A 52 9.31 9.18 -11.54
N VAL A 53 8.63 8.05 -11.76
CA VAL A 53 8.47 6.98 -10.74
C VAL A 53 9.38 5.79 -11.03
N GLY A 54 10.37 5.57 -10.17
CA GLY A 54 11.19 4.34 -10.19
C GLY A 54 10.51 3.17 -9.48
N CYS A 55 10.31 2.04 -10.18
CA CYS A 55 9.73 0.82 -9.61
C CYS A 55 10.76 -0.32 -9.51
N THR A 56 11.50 -0.41 -8.40
CA THR A 56 12.50 -1.49 -8.20
C THR A 56 11.87 -2.73 -7.56
N GLY A 57 11.82 -3.84 -8.31
CA GLY A 57 11.72 -5.22 -7.78
C GLY A 57 10.52 -5.61 -6.91
N SER A 58 9.60 -4.70 -6.63
CA SER A 58 8.46 -4.96 -5.75
C SER A 58 7.36 -5.72 -6.47
N PHE A 59 7.21 -7.00 -6.14
CA PHE A 59 6.15 -7.83 -6.71
C PHE A 59 4.75 -7.36 -6.29
N SER A 60 4.59 -6.87 -5.06
CA SER A 60 3.30 -6.40 -4.55
C SER A 60 2.78 -5.19 -5.33
N ILE A 61 3.64 -4.27 -5.76
CA ILE A 61 3.24 -3.12 -6.59
C ILE A 61 2.70 -3.58 -7.96
N ARG A 62 3.32 -4.62 -8.55
CA ARG A 62 2.84 -5.24 -9.80
C ARG A 62 1.54 -6.00 -9.59
N GLN A 63 1.43 -6.77 -8.50
CA GLN A 63 0.20 -7.50 -8.17
C GLN A 63 -0.99 -6.56 -7.95
N LEU A 64 -0.76 -5.37 -7.42
CA LEU A 64 -1.79 -4.34 -7.24
C LEU A 64 -2.16 -3.60 -8.54
N GLY A 65 -1.46 -3.84 -9.65
CA GLY A 65 -1.70 -3.16 -10.92
C GLY A 65 -1.27 -1.69 -10.93
N LEU A 66 -0.48 -1.25 -9.94
CA LEU A 66 -0.14 0.16 -9.75
C LEU A 66 0.79 0.68 -10.85
N VAL A 67 1.69 -0.17 -11.37
CA VAL A 67 2.62 0.20 -12.45
C VAL A 67 1.84 0.53 -13.72
N GLU A 68 0.91 -0.35 -14.10
CA GLU A 68 0.07 -0.20 -15.28
C GLU A 68 -0.83 1.04 -15.19
N MET A 69 -1.30 1.38 -13.98
CA MET A 69 -2.07 2.62 -13.75
C MET A 69 -1.20 3.88 -13.88
N LEU A 70 0.04 3.85 -13.37
CA LEU A 70 0.98 4.97 -13.50
C LEU A 70 1.40 5.21 -14.95
N GLU A 71 1.68 4.14 -15.70
CA GLU A 71 2.00 4.20 -17.13
C GLU A 71 0.83 4.78 -17.94
N LYS A 72 -0.41 4.33 -17.68
CA LYS A 72 -1.61 4.88 -18.35
C LYS A 72 -1.87 6.34 -18.03
N ARG A 73 -1.49 6.80 -16.84
CA ARG A 73 -1.61 8.21 -16.42
C ARG A 73 -0.50 9.09 -17.04
N GLY A 74 0.58 8.48 -17.54
CA GLY A 74 1.70 9.19 -18.20
C GLY A 74 2.81 9.63 -17.25
N ASN A 75 3.01 8.91 -16.14
CA ASN A 75 4.16 9.11 -15.24
C ASN A 75 5.40 8.34 -15.72
#